data_AF-A0AAV8WSR0-F1
#
_entry.id   AF-A0AAV8WSR0-F1
#
_cell.length_a   1.000
_cell.length_b   1.000
_cell.length_c   1.000
_cell.angle_alpha   90.00
_cell.angle_beta   90.00
_cell.angle_gamma   90.00
#
_symmetry.space_group_name_H-M   'P 1'
#
loop_
_entity.id
_entity.type
_entity.pdbx_description
1 polymer ?
#
loop_
_entity_poly.entity_id
_entity_poly.type
_entity_poly.pdbx_seq_one_letter_code
_entity_poly.pdbx_strand_id
1 'polypeptide(L)'
;MVGNDIKDYFLALIPVGDATGAAIFDHIIAFFDKYDVPYNCIGFASDGTNSMMGVHNSLASRMRETIPHIFIMKCICHSFHLCASYTCEKTSTKK
;
A
#
# COMPACT_ATOMS: atom_id res chain seq x y z
N MET A 1 -30.02 -16.25 2.44
CA MET A 1 -28.81 -15.81 1.72
C MET A 1 -28.69 -14.32 1.97
N VAL A 2 -27.82 -13.91 2.90
CA VAL A 2 -27.55 -12.48 3.13
C VAL A 2 -26.59 -12.07 2.02
N GLY A 3 -27.01 -11.13 1.16
CA GLY A 3 -26.14 -10.60 0.12
C GLY A 3 -25.01 -9.82 0.78
N ASN A 4 -23.76 -10.18 0.48
CA ASN A 4 -22.60 -9.38 0.88
C ASN A 4 -22.46 -8.23 -0.11
N ASP A 5 -23.15 -7.12 0.15
CA ASP A 5 -22.93 -5.88 -0.57
C ASP A 5 -21.57 -5.31 -0.17
N ILE A 6 -20.65 -5.22 -1.13
CA ILE A 6 -19.35 -4.55 -0.96
C ILE A 6 -19.53 -3.07 -1.28
N LYS A 7 -19.09 -2.20 -0.37
CA LYS A 7 -19.13 -0.74 -0.54
C LYS A 7 -17.74 -0.17 -0.39
N ASP A 8 -17.31 0.53 -1.43
CA ASP A 8 -16.02 1.21 -1.45
C ASP A 8 -16.24 2.73 -1.44
N TYR A 9 -15.45 3.43 -0.63
CA TYR A 9 -15.51 4.88 -0.49
C TYR A 9 -14.14 5.50 -0.71
N PHE A 10 -14.10 6.57 -1.50
CA PHE A 10 -12.92 7.42 -1.56
C PHE A 10 -12.79 8.21 -0.26
N LEU A 11 -11.71 7.98 0.49
CA LEU A 11 -11.53 8.58 1.81
C LEU A 11 -10.89 9.97 1.74
N ALA A 12 -9.73 10.09 1.11
CA ALA A 12 -8.97 11.33 1.06
C ALA A 12 -7.92 11.35 -0.06
N LEU A 13 -7.55 12.56 -0.50
CA LEU A 13 -6.33 12.84 -1.27
C LEU A 13 -5.45 13.78 -0.45
N ILE A 14 -4.33 13.26 0.07
CA ILE A 14 -3.42 14.02 0.91
C ILE A 14 -2.16 14.36 0.09
N PRO A 15 -1.83 15.65 -0.09
CA PRO A 15 -0.60 16.03 -0.76
C PRO A 15 0.60 15.67 0.13
N VAL A 16 1.60 15.03 -0.47
CA VAL A 16 2.85 14.64 0.22
C VAL A 16 4.03 15.36 -0.42
N GLY A 17 4.91 15.92 0.41
CA GLY A 17 6.14 16.58 -0.05
C GLY A 17 7.32 15.62 -0.23
N ASP A 18 7.27 14.47 0.44
CA ASP A 18 8.25 13.39 0.37
C ASP A 18 7.52 12.04 0.25
N ALA A 19 8.03 11.18 -0.64
CA ALA A 19 7.48 9.85 -0.92
C ALA A 19 8.20 8.73 -0.16
N THR A 20 8.97 9.05 0.88
CA THR A 20 9.52 8.05 1.80
C THR A 20 8.41 7.34 2.59
N GLY A 21 8.67 6.08 2.98
CA GLY A 21 7.71 5.32 3.79
C GLY A 21 7.41 5.96 5.15
N ALA A 22 8.35 6.74 5.70
CA ALA A 22 8.16 7.50 6.93
C ALA A 22 7.20 8.69 6.72
N ALA A 23 7.46 9.55 5.74
CA ALA A 23 6.62 10.71 5.47
C ALA A 23 5.17 10.31 5.17
N ILE A 24 4.97 9.26 4.36
CA ILE A 24 3.63 8.76 4.04
C ILE A 24 2.94 8.20 5.30
N PHE A 25 3.67 7.46 6.13
CA PHE A 25 3.13 6.95 7.40
C PHE A 25 2.68 8.09 8.32
N ASP A 26 3.51 9.12 8.50
CA ASP A 26 3.20 10.27 9.34
C ASP A 26 1.93 11.00 8.86
N HIS A 27 1.75 11.15 7.55
CA HIS A 27 0.53 11.72 6.97
C HIS A 27 -0.72 10.86 7.23
N ILE A 28 -0.60 9.53 7.20
CA ILE A 28 -1.71 8.60 7.48
C ILE A 28 -2.12 8.67 8.96
N ILE A 29 -1.14 8.61 9.88
CA ILE A 29 -1.38 8.69 11.32
C ILE A 29 -1.98 10.05 11.69
N ALA A 30 -1.43 11.15 11.16
CA ALA A 30 -1.99 12.48 11.37
C ALA A 30 -3.44 12.61 10.85
N PHE A 31 -3.77 11.93 9.75
CA PHE A 31 -5.15 11.87 9.26
C PHE A 31 -6.05 11.07 10.21
N PHE A 32 -5.62 9.91 10.70
CA PHE A 32 -6.40 9.12 11.66
C PHE A 32 -6.61 9.88 12.96
N ASP A 33 -5.56 10.46 13.54
CA ASP A 33 -5.65 11.25 14.77
C ASP A 33 -6.59 12.46 14.60
N LYS A 34 -6.47 13.19 13.48
CA LYS A 34 -7.31 14.37 13.22
C LYS A 34 -8.81 14.05 13.18
N TYR A 35 -9.17 12.87 12.70
CA TYR A 35 -10.56 12.45 12.52
C TYR A 35 -11.01 11.38 13.52
N ASP A 36 -10.21 11.11 14.56
CA ASP A 36 -10.46 10.09 15.58
C ASP A 36 -10.76 8.71 14.98
N VAL A 37 -10.01 8.35 13.92
CA VAL A 37 -10.11 7.04 13.27
C VAL A 37 -9.30 6.03 14.09
N PRO A 38 -9.92 4.95 14.60
CA PRO A 38 -9.19 3.95 15.37
C PRO A 38 -8.20 3.18 14.50
N TYR A 39 -7.07 2.79 15.10
CA TYR A 39 -6.03 1.95 14.47
C TYR A 39 -6.42 0.47 14.37
N ASN A 40 -7.60 0.17 13.84
CA ASN A 40 -8.17 -1.18 13.72
C ASN A 40 -8.21 -1.67 12.26
N CYS A 41 -7.31 -1.17 11.40
CA CYS A 41 -7.23 -1.59 10.01
C CYS A 41 -6.96 -3.10 9.90
N ILE A 42 -7.82 -3.80 9.16
CA ILE A 42 -7.69 -5.24 8.92
C ILE A 42 -6.59 -5.52 7.89
N GLY A 43 -6.43 -4.63 6.91
CA GLY A 43 -5.40 -4.80 5.89
C GLY A 43 -4.98 -3.51 5.20
N PHE A 44 -3.79 -3.56 4.61
CA PHE A 44 -3.20 -2.51 3.80
C PHE A 44 -2.65 -3.11 2.51
N ALA A 45 -3.01 -2.48 1.38
CA ALA A 45 -2.51 -2.85 0.07
C ALA A 45 -1.96 -1.64 -0.67
N SER A 46 -0.81 -1.80 -1.32
CA SER A 46 -0.16 -0.75 -2.10
C SER A 46 0.76 -1.33 -3.16
N ASP A 47 1.35 -0.47 -4.00
CA ASP A 47 2.34 -0.88 -4.98
C ASP A 47 3.55 -1.58 -4.32
N GLY A 48 4.37 -2.21 -5.15
CA GLY A 48 5.47 -3.05 -4.69
C GLY A 48 6.75 -2.28 -4.38
N THR A 49 6.71 -0.96 -4.36
CA THR A 49 7.91 -0.11 -4.26
C THR A 49 8.52 -0.20 -2.85
N ASN A 50 9.83 0.02 -2.73
CA ASN A 50 10.53 -0.17 -1.45
C ASN A 50 10.01 0.77 -0.34
N SER A 51 9.63 2.00 -0.67
CA SER A 51 9.01 2.94 0.27
C SER A 51 7.69 2.43 0.84
N MET A 52 6.91 1.68 0.06
CA MET A 52 5.60 1.17 0.46
C MET A 52 5.67 -0.21 1.12
N MET A 53 6.46 -1.13 0.53
CA MET A 53 6.44 -2.58 0.82
C MET A 53 7.80 -3.17 1.18
N GLY A 54 8.83 -2.33 1.36
CA GLY A 54 10.15 -2.75 1.82
C GLY A 54 10.14 -3.48 3.16
N VAL A 55 11.15 -4.31 3.43
CA VAL A 55 11.26 -5.03 4.70
C VAL A 55 11.57 -4.08 5.86
N HIS A 56 12.31 -3.01 5.60
CA HIS A 56 12.76 -2.04 6.59
C HIS A 56 12.38 -0.63 6.18
N ASN A 57 11.99 0.20 7.14
CA ASN A 57 11.71 1.64 6.96
C ASN A 57 10.64 1.97 5.90
N SER A 58 9.83 0.99 5.51
CA SER A 58 8.71 1.17 4.60
C SER A 58 7.43 1.52 5.37
N LEU A 59 6.43 2.03 4.65
CA LEU A 59 5.10 2.20 5.20
C LEU A 59 4.55 0.87 5.76
N ALA A 60 4.68 -0.24 5.03
CA ALA A 60 4.23 -1.55 5.50
C ALA A 60 4.92 -2.00 6.80
N SER A 61 6.23 -1.75 6.96
CA SER A 61 6.93 -2.09 8.20
C SER A 61 6.42 -1.27 9.39
N ARG A 62 6.21 0.03 9.20
CA ARG A 62 5.67 0.95 10.23
C ARG A 62 4.22 0.66 10.60
N MET A 63 3.39 0.32 9.60
CA MET A 63 2.01 -0.11 9.80
C MET A 63 1.92 -1.40 10.61
N ARG A 64 2.85 -2.35 10.41
CA ARG A 64 2.92 -3.57 11.24
C ARG A 64 3.36 -3.29 12.67
N GLU A 65 4.26 -2.34 12.88
CA GLU A 65 4.66 -1.94 14.25
C GLU A 65 3.48 -1.30 15.00
N THR A 66 2.66 -0.51 14.30
CA THR A 66 1.51 0.21 14.88
C THR A 66 0.27 -0.67 15.03
N ILE A 67 0.03 -1.55 14.05
CA ILE A 67 -1.12 -2.46 13.98
C ILE A 67 -0.58 -3.89 13.77
N PRO A 68 -0.17 -4.61 14.83
CA PRO A 68 0.53 -5.90 14.71
C PRO A 68 -0.22 -7.00 13.97
N HIS A 69 -1.56 -6.90 13.90
CA HIS A 69 -2.44 -7.88 13.27
C HIS A 69 -2.82 -7.51 11.82
N ILE A 70 -2.27 -6.43 11.26
CA ILE A 70 -2.61 -5.96 9.91
C ILE A 70 -2.16 -6.96 8.84
N PHE A 71 -3.05 -7.25 7.90
CA PHE A 71 -2.71 -8.02 6.70
C PHE A 71 -2.13 -7.09 5.62
N ILE A 72 -0.92 -7.40 5.12
CA ILE A 72 -0.25 -6.59 4.11
C ILE A 72 -0.23 -7.32 2.76
N MET A 73 -0.64 -6.63 1.69
CA MET A 73 -0.68 -7.18 0.33
C MET A 73 -0.05 -6.24 -0.71
N LYS A 74 0.77 -6.77 -1.62
CA LYS A 74 1.26 -6.01 -2.78
C LYS A 74 0.18 -5.91 -3.86
N CYS A 75 0.16 -4.81 -4.59
CA CYS A 75 -0.75 -4.59 -5.70
C CYS A 75 -0.55 -5.65 -6.79
N ILE A 76 -1.62 -6.39 -7.07
CA ILE A 76 -1.67 -7.43 -8.10
C ILE A 76 -1.47 -6.80 -9.49
N CYS A 77 -2.07 -5.63 -9.74
CA CYS A 77 -1.94 -4.91 -11.00
C CYS A 77 -0.48 -4.52 -11.29
N HIS A 78 0.23 -4.00 -10.29
CA HIS A 78 1.66 -3.69 -10.43
C HIS A 78 2.49 -4.95 -10.68
N SER A 79 2.19 -6.04 -9.97
CA SER A 79 2.87 -7.32 -10.15
C SER A 79 2.69 -7.88 -11.56
N PHE A 80 1.47 -7.80 -12.12
CA PHE A 80 1.20 -8.20 -13.50
C PHE A 80 1.92 -7.30 -14.52
N HIS A 81 1.90 -5.98 -14.30
CA HIS A 81 2.60 -5.04 -15.16
C HIS A 81 4.11 -5.36 -15.23
N LEU A 82 4.75 -5.57 -14.09
CA LEU A 82 6.17 -5.97 -14.04
C LEU A 82 6.41 -7.28 -14.79
N CYS A 83 5.60 -8.31 -14.54
CA CYS A 83 5.72 -9.60 -15.23
C CYS A 83 5.68 -9.47 -16.76
N ALA A 84 4.70 -8.72 -17.28
CA ALA A 84 4.57 -8.46 -18.70
C ALA A 84 5.75 -7.66 -19.26
N SER A 85 6.15 -6.58 -18.56
CA SER A 85 7.26 -5.72 -18.96
C SER A 85 8.59 -6.49 -19.05
N TYR A 86 8.93 -7.25 -18.01
CA TYR A 86 10.14 -8.08 -17.99
C TYR A 86 10.14 -9.16 -19.08
N THR A 87 8.96 -9.72 -19.40
CA THR A 87 8.85 -10.72 -20.46
C THR A 87 9.14 -10.09 -21.82
N CYS A 88 8.57 -8.92 -22.11
CA CYS A 88 8.85 -8.19 -23.34
C CYS A 88 10.33 -7.83 -23.45
N GLU A 89 10.95 -7.29 -22.40
CA GLU A 89 12.37 -6.95 -22.38
C GLU A 89 13.28 -8.14 -22.72
N LYS A 90 13.03 -9.30 -22.09
CA LYS A 90 13.81 -10.53 -22.30
C LYS A 90 13.59 -11.19 -23.66
N THR A 91 12.44 -10.95 -24.29
CA THR A 91 12.13 -11.53 -25.61
C THR A 91 12.55 -10.61 -26.75
N SER A 92 12.59 -9.28 -26.55
CA SER A 92 13.10 -8.31 -27.52
C SER A 92 14.62 -8.35 -27.73
N THR A 93 15.38 -8.94 -26.81
CA THR A 93 16.85 -9.07 -26.88
C THR A 93 17.33 -10.37 -27.54
N LYS A 94 16.43 -11.26 -27.97
CA LYS A 94 16.75 -12.51 -28.69
C LYS A 94 16.71 -12.37 -30.22
N LYS A 95 17.29 -11.29 -30.76
CA LYS A 95 17.45 -11.12 -32.21
C LYS A 95 18.91 -11.29 -32.61
#